data_AF-A0A1H8MK89-F1
#
_entry.id   AF-A0A1H8MK89-F1
#
_cell.length_a   1.000
_cell.length_b   1.000
_cell.length_c   1.000
_cell.angle_alpha   90.00
_cell.angle_beta   90.00
_cell.angle_gamma   90.00
#
_symmetry.space_group_name_H-M   'P 1'
#
loop_
_entity.id
_entity.type
_entity.pdbx_description
1 polymer ?
#
loop_
_entity_poly.entity_id
_entity_poly.type
_entity_poly.pdbx_seq_one_letter_code
_entity_poly.pdbx_strand_id
1 'polypeptide(L)'
;MSGTQTPDGQHRTADYRDALQRAPDRLDDVPVGALVDLGTFTHRGKEVRPARVVDYLAAALMNRAYDDDGTERTESMSELEAVDALIHDLRMKFPTWFGNFESAHAAITPGEADISEHTLCSSEIRDRYFGESINPETHDIDPTDRESVRRVVVPFAAIALDELRSQMAADSAAQTDAAQRRVKRTVMETVHEGTLSEREVLDAVSAGLQALEDGGQR
;
A
#
# COMPACT_ATOMS: atom_id res chain seq x y z
N MET A 1 -21.88 3.15 10.29
CA MET A 1 -21.75 1.72 10.66
C MET A 1 -20.54 1.61 11.57
N SER A 2 -20.75 1.43 12.87
CA SER A 2 -19.67 1.36 13.85
C SER A 2 -19.17 -0.08 13.95
N GLY A 3 -18.03 -0.36 13.32
CA GLY A 3 -17.35 -1.64 13.48
C GLY A 3 -16.71 -1.71 14.87
N THR A 4 -17.14 -2.67 15.68
CA THR A 4 -16.53 -3.01 16.97
C THR A 4 -15.08 -3.43 16.74
N GLN A 5 -14.12 -2.57 17.09
CA GLN A 5 -12.71 -2.95 17.14
C GLN A 5 -12.52 -4.04 18.20
N THR A 6 -11.88 -5.15 17.82
CA THR A 6 -11.48 -6.20 18.75
C THR A 6 -10.45 -5.67 19.77
N PRO A 7 -10.35 -6.24 20.98
CA PRO A 7 -9.40 -5.80 22.01
C PRO A 7 -7.94 -5.77 21.52
N ASP A 8 -7.56 -6.74 20.67
CA ASP A 8 -6.24 -6.78 20.01
C ASP A 8 -5.99 -5.59 19.07
N GLY A 9 -7.04 -5.08 18.42
CA GLY A 9 -6.95 -3.90 17.56
C GLY A 9 -6.75 -2.61 18.36
N GLN A 10 -7.40 -2.49 19.53
CA GLN A 10 -7.25 -1.33 20.41
C GLN A 10 -5.86 -1.27 21.05
N HIS A 11 -5.31 -2.41 21.49
CA HIS A 11 -3.94 -2.46 22.02
C HIS A 11 -2.88 -2.13 20.96
N ARG A 12 -3.01 -2.66 19.74
CA ARG A 12 -2.08 -2.33 18.64
C ARG A 12 -2.14 -0.86 18.23
N THR A 13 -3.33 -0.27 18.26
CA THR A 13 -3.50 1.15 17.96
C THR A 13 -2.80 2.03 19.00
N ALA A 14 -2.86 1.65 20.29
CA ALA A 14 -2.12 2.33 21.34
C ALA A 14 -0.60 2.16 21.16
N ASP A 15 -0.13 0.94 20.87
CA ASP A 15 1.28 0.65 20.58
C ASP A 15 1.85 1.48 19.42
N TYR A 16 1.08 1.68 18.34
CA TYR A 16 1.53 2.49 17.20
C TYR A 16 1.60 3.98 17.55
N ARG A 17 0.62 4.50 18.28
CA ARG A 17 0.65 5.90 18.74
C ARG A 17 1.80 6.15 19.70
N ASP A 18 2.09 5.19 20.58
CA ASP A 18 3.21 5.25 21.52
C ASP A 18 4.56 5.26 20.78
N ALA A 19 4.74 4.38 19.78
CA ALA A 19 5.93 4.39 18.94
C ALA A 19 6.12 5.71 18.18
N LEU A 20 5.03 6.34 17.73
CA LEU A 20 5.07 7.62 17.03
C LEU A 20 5.36 8.80 17.96
N GLN A 21 4.94 8.76 19.22
CA GLN A 21 5.33 9.76 20.22
C GLN A 21 6.84 9.74 20.52
N ARG A 22 7.52 8.63 20.19
CA ARG A 22 8.98 8.48 20.31
C ARG A 22 9.70 8.61 18.97
N ALA A 23 8.97 8.84 17.89
CA ALA A 23 9.57 9.11 16.60
C ALA A 23 10.23 10.50 16.63
N PRO A 24 11.31 10.71 15.84
CA PRO A 24 11.90 12.03 15.67
C PRO A 24 10.86 13.09 15.26
N ASP A 25 10.96 14.31 15.79
CA ASP A 25 10.00 15.43 15.56
C ASP A 25 9.67 15.68 14.07
N ARG A 26 10.60 15.37 13.16
CA ARG A 26 10.35 15.46 11.71
C ARG A 26 9.23 14.53 11.19
N LEU A 27 8.79 13.57 12.01
CA LEU A 27 7.75 12.59 11.74
C LEU A 27 6.43 12.91 12.48
N ASP A 28 6.26 14.12 13.00
CA ASP A 28 5.03 14.55 13.69
C ASP A 28 3.78 14.47 12.80
N ASP A 29 3.93 14.65 11.49
CA ASP A 29 2.84 14.62 10.50
C ASP A 29 2.64 13.23 9.85
N VAL A 30 3.19 12.16 10.42
CA VAL A 30 3.04 10.81 9.87
C VAL A 30 1.57 10.37 9.85
N PRO A 31 1.09 9.79 8.72
CA PRO A 31 -0.33 9.45 8.53
C PRO A 31 -0.73 8.19 9.33
N VAL A 32 -0.89 8.31 10.65
CA VAL A 32 -1.24 7.21 11.56
C VAL A 32 -2.53 6.50 11.16
N GLY A 33 -3.47 7.24 10.56
CA GLY A 33 -4.72 6.68 10.05
C GLY A 33 -4.50 5.56 9.04
N ALA A 34 -3.41 5.58 8.26
CA ALA A 34 -3.07 4.49 7.34
C ALA A 34 -2.77 3.16 8.07
N LEU A 35 -2.31 3.17 9.33
CA LEU A 35 -2.07 1.95 10.10
C LEU A 35 -3.32 1.43 10.81
N VAL A 36 -4.22 2.33 11.20
CA VAL A 36 -5.32 2.05 12.13
C VAL A 36 -6.65 1.88 11.40
N ASP A 37 -6.86 2.64 10.33
CA ASP A 37 -8.13 2.71 9.62
C ASP A 37 -8.19 1.75 8.43
N LEU A 38 -7.03 1.37 7.89
CA LEU A 38 -6.93 0.34 6.89
C LEU A 38 -7.22 -1.01 7.55
N GLY A 39 -8.43 -1.52 7.36
CA GLY A 39 -8.77 -2.90 7.69
C GLY A 39 -7.95 -3.91 6.86
N THR A 40 -8.36 -5.17 6.86
CA THR A 40 -7.85 -6.13 5.86
C THR A 40 -8.42 -5.78 4.49
N PHE A 41 -7.59 -5.74 3.45
CA PHE A 41 -8.02 -5.50 2.07
C PHE A 41 -7.17 -6.30 1.08
N THR A 42 -7.61 -6.38 -0.17
CA THR A 42 -6.83 -6.97 -1.27
C THR A 42 -6.41 -5.86 -2.22
N HIS A 43 -5.15 -5.83 -2.60
CA HIS A 43 -4.63 -4.88 -3.59
C HIS A 43 -3.59 -5.52 -4.48
N ARG A 44 -3.72 -5.35 -5.80
CA ARG A 44 -2.83 -5.91 -6.84
C ARG A 44 -2.47 -7.39 -6.59
N GLY A 45 -3.49 -8.21 -6.30
CA GLY A 45 -3.38 -9.66 -6.11
C GLY A 45 -2.83 -10.11 -4.75
N LYS A 46 -2.70 -9.22 -3.76
CA LYS A 46 -2.22 -9.56 -2.41
C LYS A 46 -3.22 -9.15 -1.34
N GLU A 47 -3.52 -10.08 -0.43
CA GLU A 47 -4.19 -9.73 0.83
C GLU A 47 -3.21 -8.94 1.70
N VAL A 48 -3.65 -7.78 2.16
CA VAL A 48 -2.88 -6.83 2.96
C VAL A 48 -3.56 -6.67 4.30
N ARG A 49 -2.75 -6.78 5.36
CA ARG A 49 -3.15 -6.45 6.73
C ARG A 49 -2.10 -5.49 7.27
N PRO A 50 -2.40 -4.21 7.50
CA PRO A 50 -1.41 -3.22 7.94
C PRO A 50 -0.58 -3.67 9.14
N ALA A 51 -1.22 -4.25 10.15
CA ALA A 51 -0.51 -4.78 11.32
C ALA A 51 0.49 -5.89 10.97
N ARG A 52 0.19 -6.74 9.97
CA ARG A 52 1.13 -7.77 9.49
C ARG A 52 2.26 -7.19 8.66
N VAL A 53 2.05 -6.05 7.99
CA VAL A 53 3.13 -5.31 7.32
C VAL A 53 4.11 -4.79 8.37
N VAL A 54 3.62 -4.17 9.43
CA VAL A 54 4.45 -3.72 10.56
C VAL A 54 5.20 -4.90 11.20
N ASP A 55 4.50 -5.99 11.53
CA ASP A 55 5.12 -7.18 12.13
C ASP A 55 6.21 -7.78 11.23
N TYR A 56 5.94 -7.88 9.92
CA TYR A 56 6.89 -8.40 8.93
C TYR A 56 8.14 -7.53 8.84
N LEU A 57 7.97 -6.21 8.71
CA LEU A 57 9.06 -5.26 8.61
C LEU A 57 9.91 -5.22 9.89
N ALA A 58 9.27 -5.26 11.06
CA ALA A 58 9.97 -5.36 12.34
C ALA A 58 10.78 -6.66 12.45
N ALA A 59 10.19 -7.80 12.09
CA ALA A 59 10.89 -9.07 12.09
C ALA A 59 12.06 -9.08 11.09
N ALA A 60 11.88 -8.48 9.91
CA ALA A 60 12.94 -8.39 8.92
C ALA A 60 14.12 -7.54 9.42
N LEU A 61 13.84 -6.41 10.08
CA LEU A 61 14.90 -5.57 10.65
C LEU A 61 15.61 -6.28 11.81
N MET A 62 14.86 -6.94 12.70
CA MET A 62 15.43 -7.72 13.81
C MET A 62 16.29 -8.90 13.33
N ASN A 63 15.89 -9.58 12.26
CA ASN A 63 16.67 -10.69 11.71
C ASN A 63 18.05 -10.24 11.21
N ARG A 64 18.23 -8.95 10.90
CA ARG A 64 19.55 -8.39 10.52
C ARG A 64 20.48 -8.20 11.71
N ALA A 65 19.97 -8.32 12.93
CA ALA A 65 20.79 -8.44 14.13
C ALA A 65 21.53 -9.79 14.19
N TYR A 66 21.28 -10.72 13.27
CA TYR A 66 21.88 -12.05 13.28
C TYR A 66 22.54 -12.35 11.92
N ASP A 67 23.73 -12.95 11.97
CA ASP A 67 24.38 -13.53 10.80
C ASP A 67 23.70 -14.86 10.39
N ASP A 68 24.04 -15.38 9.22
CA ASP A 68 23.44 -16.61 8.66
C ASP A 68 23.63 -17.84 9.56
N ASP A 69 24.64 -17.84 10.43
CA ASP A 69 24.92 -18.89 11.41
C ASP A 69 24.19 -18.69 12.76
N GLY A 70 23.41 -17.60 12.89
CA GLY A 70 22.67 -17.23 14.09
C GLY A 70 23.49 -16.42 15.10
N THR A 71 24.70 -16.00 14.76
CA THR A 71 25.52 -15.14 15.63
C THR A 71 24.95 -13.73 15.67
N GLU A 72 24.77 -13.17 16.88
CA GLU A 72 24.28 -11.81 17.05
C GLU A 72 25.34 -10.79 16.62
N ARG A 73 24.97 -9.92 15.70
CA ARG A 73 25.72 -8.72 15.32
C ARG A 73 25.46 -7.66 16.36
N THR A 74 26.49 -7.33 17.15
CA THR A 74 26.43 -6.30 18.19
C THR A 74 26.51 -4.86 17.67
N GLU A 75 26.60 -4.67 16.35
CA GLU A 75 26.70 -3.34 15.75
C GLU A 75 25.30 -2.76 15.50
N SER A 76 25.08 -1.55 16.01
CA SER A 76 23.91 -0.76 15.67
C SER A 76 23.94 -0.37 14.18
N MET A 77 22.77 -0.24 13.57
CA MET A 77 22.62 0.27 12.21
C MET A 77 22.17 1.73 12.23
N SER A 78 22.59 2.53 11.27
CA SER A 78 22.06 3.88 11.12
C SER A 78 20.58 3.84 10.71
N GLU A 79 19.84 4.88 11.05
CA GLU A 79 18.45 5.01 10.62
C GLU A 79 18.29 5.00 9.09
N LEU A 80 19.25 5.55 8.35
CA LEU A 80 19.27 5.50 6.88
C LEU A 80 19.38 4.06 6.37
N GLU A 81 20.31 3.27 6.92
CA GLU A 81 20.45 1.85 6.59
C GLU A 81 19.19 1.06 6.92
N ALA A 82 18.56 1.37 8.06
CA ALA A 82 17.30 0.75 8.46
C ALA A 82 16.18 1.06 7.44
N VAL A 83 15.98 2.32 7.06
CA VAL A 83 14.95 2.70 6.07
C VAL A 83 15.22 2.05 4.71
N ASP A 84 16.46 2.01 4.27
CA ASP A 84 16.83 1.38 2.99
C ASP A 84 16.58 -0.13 3.01
N ALA A 85 16.86 -0.80 4.14
CA ALA A 85 16.52 -2.20 4.34
C ALA A 85 14.99 -2.43 4.31
N LEU A 86 14.22 -1.55 4.95
CA LEU A 86 12.75 -1.64 4.97
C LEU A 86 12.14 -1.44 3.59
N ILE A 87 12.65 -0.49 2.80
CA ILE A 87 12.25 -0.31 1.40
C ILE A 87 12.52 -1.59 0.61
N HIS A 88 13.72 -2.17 0.76
CA HIS A 88 14.09 -3.41 0.08
C HIS A 88 13.13 -4.56 0.44
N ASP A 89 12.90 -4.79 1.73
CA ASP A 89 12.03 -5.89 2.20
C ASP A 89 10.58 -5.71 1.76
N LEU A 90 10.08 -4.48 1.76
CA LEU A 90 8.74 -4.16 1.29
C LEU A 90 8.60 -4.43 -0.21
N ARG A 91 9.60 -4.06 -1.02
CA ARG A 91 9.65 -4.35 -2.46
C ARG A 91 9.69 -5.84 -2.75
N MET A 92 10.47 -6.60 -1.98
CA MET A 92 10.55 -8.05 -2.13
C MET A 92 9.23 -8.73 -1.76
N LYS A 93 8.53 -8.24 -0.74
CA LYS A 93 7.24 -8.78 -0.30
C LYS A 93 6.09 -8.41 -1.24
N PHE A 94 6.08 -7.18 -1.74
CA PHE A 94 5.00 -6.59 -2.54
C PHE A 94 5.53 -5.97 -3.86
N PRO A 95 6.11 -6.77 -4.77
CA PRO A 95 6.74 -6.25 -5.99
C PRO A 95 5.77 -5.46 -6.90
N THR A 96 4.48 -5.82 -6.91
CA THR A 96 3.43 -5.16 -7.70
C THR A 96 3.13 -3.73 -7.28
N TRP A 97 3.40 -3.38 -6.02
CA TRP A 97 3.21 -2.00 -5.54
C TRP A 97 4.23 -1.06 -6.19
N PHE A 98 5.42 -1.58 -6.50
CA PHE A 98 6.55 -0.86 -7.10
C PHE A 98 6.67 -1.07 -8.61
N GLY A 99 5.60 -1.52 -9.28
CA GLY A 99 5.56 -1.67 -10.73
C GLY A 99 6.29 -2.89 -11.28
N ASN A 100 6.78 -3.81 -10.44
CA ASN A 100 7.36 -5.05 -10.91
C ASN A 100 6.24 -6.08 -11.15
N PHE A 101 5.72 -6.09 -12.38
CA PHE A 101 4.64 -6.96 -12.82
C PHE A 101 5.12 -8.27 -13.47
N GLU A 102 6.44 -8.46 -13.67
CA GLU A 102 6.98 -9.68 -14.30
C GLU A 102 6.65 -10.94 -13.49
N SER A 103 6.52 -10.82 -12.16
CA SER A 103 6.07 -11.91 -11.27
C SER A 103 4.55 -11.93 -11.01
N ALA A 104 3.83 -10.90 -11.47
CA ALA A 104 2.43 -10.65 -11.14
C ALA A 104 1.45 -10.95 -12.28
N HIS A 105 1.95 -11.02 -13.52
CA HIS A 105 1.13 -11.39 -14.67
C HIS A 105 0.48 -12.78 -14.56
N ALA A 106 0.96 -13.65 -13.66
CA ALA A 106 0.31 -14.91 -13.35
C ALA A 106 -0.85 -14.80 -12.33
N ALA A 107 -0.90 -13.70 -11.56
CA ALA A 107 -1.88 -13.48 -10.48
C ALA A 107 -2.92 -12.39 -10.82
N ILE A 108 -2.66 -11.53 -11.81
CA ILE A 108 -3.60 -10.52 -12.29
C ILE A 108 -4.50 -11.18 -13.34
N THR A 109 -5.79 -11.26 -13.03
CA THR A 109 -6.76 -11.95 -13.88
C THR A 109 -7.03 -11.10 -15.12
N PRO A 110 -7.19 -11.68 -16.34
CA PRO A 110 -7.61 -10.92 -17.51
C PRO A 110 -8.97 -10.24 -17.24
N GLY A 111 -8.95 -8.91 -17.10
CA GLY A 111 -10.09 -8.11 -16.60
C GLY A 111 -9.67 -7.09 -15.54
N GLU A 112 -8.66 -7.42 -14.73
CA GLU A 112 -7.91 -6.49 -13.85
C GLU A 112 -6.83 -5.71 -14.64
N ALA A 113 -6.95 -5.63 -15.97
CA ALA A 113 -5.94 -5.03 -16.84
C ALA A 113 -5.96 -3.48 -16.84
N ASP A 114 -6.91 -2.88 -16.13
CA ASP A 114 -7.07 -1.42 -16.02
C ASP A 114 -6.45 -0.89 -14.70
N ILE A 115 -5.21 -1.31 -14.42
CA ILE A 115 -4.41 -0.83 -13.29
C ILE A 115 -3.69 0.45 -13.70
N SER A 116 -3.60 1.42 -12.78
CA SER A 116 -2.86 2.66 -13.03
C SER A 116 -1.36 2.39 -13.12
N GLU A 117 -0.66 3.16 -13.97
CA GLU A 117 0.80 3.20 -14.00
C GLU A 117 1.40 3.77 -12.69
N HIS A 118 0.57 4.37 -11.84
CA HIS A 118 1.00 4.90 -10.55
C HIS A 118 1.53 3.76 -9.64
N THR A 119 2.78 3.91 -9.22
CA THR A 119 3.52 2.91 -8.43
C THR A 119 4.20 3.56 -7.25
N LEU A 120 4.38 2.82 -6.16
CA LEU A 120 5.15 3.28 -5.02
C LEU A 120 6.58 3.56 -5.48
N CYS A 121 7.09 4.73 -5.15
CA CYS A 121 8.46 5.12 -5.45
C CYS A 121 9.32 5.04 -4.18
N SER A 122 10.44 4.32 -4.27
CA SER A 122 11.37 4.20 -3.14
C SER A 122 11.94 5.55 -2.70
N SER A 123 12.23 6.46 -3.63
CA SER A 123 12.73 7.79 -3.29
C SER A 123 11.65 8.63 -2.62
N GLU A 124 10.41 8.59 -3.08
CA GLU A 124 9.32 9.38 -2.45
C GLU A 124 9.04 8.92 -1.02
N ILE A 125 9.05 7.61 -0.76
CA ILE A 125 8.92 7.08 0.62
C ILE A 125 10.08 7.55 1.49
N ARG A 126 11.31 7.52 0.96
CA ARG A 126 12.51 7.99 1.66
C ARG A 126 12.43 9.49 1.94
N ASP A 127 12.05 10.29 0.94
CA ASP A 127 11.92 11.73 1.03
C ASP A 127 10.81 12.12 2.02
N ARG A 128 9.69 11.39 2.05
CA ARG A 128 8.65 11.59 3.08
C ARG A 128 9.13 11.22 4.48
N TYR A 129 9.97 10.20 4.62
CA TYR A 129 10.49 9.77 5.92
C TYR A 129 11.54 10.73 6.49
N PHE A 130 12.44 11.26 5.64
CA PHE A 130 13.50 12.17 6.09
C PHE A 130 13.15 13.66 5.93
N GLY A 131 12.12 13.99 5.13
CA GLY A 131 11.77 15.36 4.78
C GLY A 131 12.93 16.08 4.08
N GLU A 132 13.14 17.35 4.43
CA GLU A 132 14.30 18.14 3.98
C GLU A 132 15.60 17.81 4.75
N SER A 133 15.52 16.93 5.75
CA SER A 133 16.57 16.67 6.72
C SER A 133 17.04 15.21 6.66
N ILE A 134 17.99 14.93 5.78
CA ILE A 134 18.98 13.87 6.05
C ILE A 134 19.94 14.45 7.10
N ASN A 135 19.44 14.72 8.31
CA ASN A 135 20.24 15.33 9.37
C ASN A 135 21.26 14.30 9.86
N PRO A 136 22.55 14.63 10.01
CA PRO A 136 23.59 13.71 10.51
C PRO A 136 23.38 13.18 11.94
N GLU A 137 22.35 13.63 12.66
CA GLU A 137 21.90 13.02 13.92
C GLU A 137 20.95 11.83 13.67
N THR A 138 21.24 11.01 12.64
CA THR A 138 20.58 9.71 12.48
C THR A 138 20.80 8.92 13.75
N HIS A 139 19.71 8.59 14.45
CA HIS A 139 19.82 7.78 15.64
C HIS A 139 20.21 6.36 15.24
N ASP A 140 21.17 5.81 15.96
CA ASP A 140 21.48 4.40 15.88
C ASP A 140 20.22 3.59 16.23
N ILE A 141 19.95 2.61 15.38
CA ILE A 141 18.93 1.60 15.57
C ILE A 141 19.65 0.36 16.07
N ASP A 142 19.40 0.00 17.31
CA ASP A 142 19.69 -1.34 17.81
C ASP A 142 18.63 -2.30 17.25
N PRO A 143 19.00 -3.26 16.39
CA PRO A 143 18.06 -4.23 15.81
C PRO A 143 17.65 -5.34 16.79
N THR A 144 18.35 -5.48 17.93
CA THR A 144 17.99 -6.42 19.01
C THR A 144 16.94 -5.83 19.96
N ASP A 145 16.88 -4.50 20.06
CA ASP A 145 15.88 -3.79 20.83
C ASP A 145 14.60 -3.55 20.02
N ARG A 146 13.50 -4.12 20.53
CA ARG A 146 12.17 -4.00 19.92
C ARG A 146 11.65 -2.57 19.91
N GLU A 147 12.00 -1.75 20.90
CA GLU A 147 11.55 -0.37 20.95
C GLU A 147 12.27 0.49 19.89
N SER A 148 13.59 0.37 19.82
CA SER A 148 14.44 0.93 18.77
C SER A 148 13.94 0.57 17.36
N VAL A 149 13.64 -0.71 17.10
CA VAL A 149 13.08 -1.17 15.81
C VAL A 149 11.70 -0.53 15.54
N ARG A 150 10.82 -0.47 16.53
CA ARG A 150 9.47 0.09 16.36
C ARG A 150 9.50 1.58 16.03
N ARG A 151 10.45 2.32 16.60
CA ARG A 151 10.63 3.77 16.35
C ARG A 151 10.82 4.09 14.86
N VAL A 152 11.44 3.19 14.09
CA VAL A 152 11.64 3.35 12.63
C VAL A 152 10.54 2.65 11.82
N VAL A 153 10.17 1.42 12.19
CA VAL A 153 9.25 0.60 11.40
C VAL A 153 7.83 1.17 11.36
N VAL A 154 7.33 1.67 12.49
CA VAL A 154 5.95 2.19 12.58
C VAL A 154 5.77 3.42 11.68
N PRO A 155 6.57 4.48 11.77
CA PRO A 155 6.42 5.62 10.88
C PRO A 155 6.68 5.27 9.42
N PHE A 156 7.67 4.42 9.13
CA PHE A 156 7.93 3.94 7.77
C PHE A 156 6.70 3.23 7.18
N ALA A 157 6.12 2.29 7.92
CA ALA A 157 4.95 1.53 7.47
C ALA A 157 3.73 2.44 7.26
N ALA A 158 3.53 3.44 8.12
CA ALA A 158 2.45 4.43 7.95
C ALA A 158 2.60 5.20 6.64
N ILE A 159 3.79 5.72 6.34
CA ILE A 159 4.09 6.43 5.08
C ILE A 159 3.85 5.52 3.88
N ALA A 160 4.41 4.31 3.90
CA ALA A 160 4.29 3.37 2.78
C ALA A 160 2.82 2.96 2.52
N LEU A 161 2.03 2.76 3.58
CA LEU A 161 0.61 2.43 3.46
C LEU A 161 -0.25 3.63 3.04
N ASP A 162 0.16 4.85 3.37
CA ASP A 162 -0.49 6.05 2.88
C ASP A 162 -0.26 6.24 1.38
N GLU A 163 0.97 6.03 0.90
CA GLU A 163 1.24 5.98 -0.55
C GLU A 163 0.46 4.86 -1.25
N LEU A 164 0.30 3.72 -0.58
CA LEU A 164 -0.53 2.63 -1.08
C LEU A 164 -1.99 3.05 -1.25
N ARG A 165 -2.53 3.91 -0.37
CA ARG A 165 -3.89 4.45 -0.52
C ARG A 165 -4.01 5.34 -1.74
N SER A 166 -3.01 6.20 -2.00
CA SER A 166 -2.95 7.01 -3.21
C SER A 166 -2.94 6.13 -4.47
N GLN A 167 -2.18 5.03 -4.44
CA GLN A 167 -2.18 4.05 -5.51
C GLN A 167 -3.53 3.36 -5.69
N MET A 168 -4.17 2.91 -4.61
CA MET A 168 -5.51 2.32 -4.68
C MET A 168 -6.53 3.28 -5.28
N ALA A 169 -6.47 4.57 -4.91
CA ALA A 169 -7.34 5.59 -5.48
C ALA A 169 -7.06 5.80 -6.99
N ALA A 170 -5.79 5.79 -7.40
CA ALA A 170 -5.41 5.88 -8.80
C ALA A 170 -5.88 4.66 -9.62
N ASP A 171 -5.75 3.45 -9.07
CA ASP A 171 -6.24 2.22 -9.70
C ASP A 171 -7.78 2.26 -9.84
N SER A 172 -8.50 2.73 -8.82
CA SER A 172 -9.96 2.89 -8.88
C SER A 172 -10.40 3.92 -9.93
N ALA A 173 -9.67 5.03 -10.07
CA ALA A 173 -9.92 6.02 -11.12
C ALA A 173 -9.66 5.45 -12.52
N ALA A 174 -8.55 4.72 -12.71
CA ALA A 174 -8.21 4.07 -13.97
C ALA A 174 -9.27 3.05 -14.41
N GLN A 175 -9.78 2.24 -13.46
CA GLN A 175 -10.88 1.30 -13.70
C GLN A 175 -12.16 2.02 -14.11
N THR A 176 -12.51 3.12 -13.44
CA THR A 176 -13.68 3.94 -13.77
C THR A 176 -13.58 4.50 -15.19
N ASP A 177 -12.43 5.08 -15.55
CA ASP A 177 -12.19 5.64 -16.88
C ASP A 177 -12.22 4.57 -17.97
N ALA A 178 -11.62 3.41 -17.73
CA ALA A 178 -11.66 2.29 -18.65
C ALA A 178 -13.10 1.79 -18.86
N ALA A 179 -13.89 1.70 -17.79
CA ALA A 179 -15.27 1.28 -17.89
C ALA A 179 -16.14 2.30 -18.65
N GLN A 180 -15.97 3.60 -18.40
CA GLN A 180 -16.63 4.65 -19.19
C GLN A 180 -16.26 4.57 -20.67
N ARG A 181 -14.99 4.30 -21.00
CA ARG A 181 -14.54 4.11 -22.39
C ARG A 181 -15.18 2.89 -23.04
N ARG A 182 -15.36 1.78 -22.31
CA ARG A 182 -16.09 0.59 -22.79
C ARG A 182 -17.53 0.93 -23.11
N VAL A 183 -18.26 1.56 -22.19
CA VAL A 183 -19.66 1.97 -22.40
C VAL A 183 -19.78 2.90 -23.62
N LYS A 184 -18.93 3.92 -23.72
CA LYS A 184 -18.94 4.84 -24.86
C LYS A 184 -18.70 4.10 -26.18
N ARG A 185 -17.77 3.15 -26.21
CA ARG A 185 -17.49 2.34 -27.41
C ARG A 185 -18.72 1.51 -27.79
N THR A 186 -19.30 0.77 -26.86
CA THR A 186 -20.49 -0.05 -27.11
C THR A 186 -21.65 0.80 -27.64
N VAL A 187 -21.95 1.93 -27.01
CA VAL A 187 -23.00 2.85 -27.48
C VAL A 187 -22.70 3.35 -28.90
N MET A 188 -21.46 3.75 -29.20
CA MET A 188 -21.09 4.23 -30.52
C MET A 188 -21.18 3.14 -31.60
N GLU A 189 -20.79 1.90 -31.29
CA GLU A 189 -20.94 0.74 -32.19
C GLU A 189 -22.42 0.49 -32.50
N THR A 190 -23.28 0.46 -31.47
CA THR A 190 -24.72 0.28 -31.63
C THR A 190 -25.37 1.44 -32.42
N VAL A 191 -24.96 2.69 -32.18
CA VAL A 191 -25.44 3.88 -32.92
C VAL A 191 -24.96 3.88 -34.37
N HIS A 192 -23.75 3.38 -34.63
CA HIS A 192 -23.21 3.30 -35.99
C HIS A 192 -23.93 2.23 -36.83
N GLU A 193 -24.41 1.16 -36.20
CA GLU A 193 -25.11 0.06 -36.86
C GLU A 193 -26.61 0.33 -37.11
N GLY A 194 -27.19 1.41 -36.56
CA GLY A 194 -28.58 1.80 -36.85
C GLY A 194 -29.04 3.18 -36.36
N THR A 195 -30.07 3.75 -36.99
CA THR A 195 -30.86 4.87 -36.41
C THR A 195 -31.62 4.35 -35.19
N LEU A 196 -30.99 4.39 -34.01
CA LEU A 196 -31.56 3.78 -32.81
C LEU A 196 -32.82 4.48 -32.33
N SER A 197 -33.79 3.66 -31.92
CA SER A 197 -34.93 4.11 -31.12
C SER A 197 -34.52 4.32 -29.66
N GLU A 198 -35.27 5.14 -28.92
CA GLU A 198 -35.03 5.45 -27.50
C GLU A 198 -34.91 4.20 -26.61
N ARG A 199 -35.62 3.13 -26.98
CA ARG A 199 -35.57 1.83 -26.30
C ARG A 199 -34.23 1.11 -26.46
N GLU A 200 -33.62 1.18 -27.64
CA GLU A 200 -32.33 0.54 -27.90
C GLU A 200 -31.17 1.29 -27.24
N VAL A 201 -31.30 2.62 -27.09
CA VAL A 201 -30.38 3.42 -26.28
C VAL A 201 -30.46 3.02 -24.80
N LEU A 202 -31.68 2.82 -24.28
CA LEU A 202 -31.89 2.37 -22.90
C LEU A 202 -31.32 0.96 -22.66
N ASP A 203 -31.51 0.03 -23.62
CA ASP A 203 -30.97 -1.33 -23.53
C ASP A 203 -29.43 -1.31 -23.57
N ALA A 204 -28.82 -0.47 -24.41
CA ALA A 204 -27.35 -0.32 -24.47
C ALA A 204 -26.77 0.31 -23.20
N VAL A 205 -27.45 1.33 -22.64
CA VAL A 205 -27.06 1.93 -21.35
C VAL A 205 -27.22 0.93 -20.21
N SER A 206 -28.31 0.16 -20.19
CA SER A 206 -28.54 -0.88 -19.18
C SER A 206 -27.49 -1.98 -19.26
N ALA A 207 -27.12 -2.45 -20.46
CA ALA A 207 -26.04 -3.42 -20.63
C ALA A 207 -24.69 -2.85 -20.18
N GLY A 208 -24.42 -1.57 -20.45
CA GLY A 208 -23.25 -0.86 -19.96
C GLY A 208 -23.20 -0.75 -18.43
N LEU A 209 -24.34 -0.45 -17.78
CA LEU A 209 -24.48 -0.42 -16.32
C LEU A 209 -24.29 -1.81 -15.71
N GLN A 210 -24.81 -2.85 -16.34
CA GLN A 210 -24.67 -4.23 -15.87
C GLN A 210 -23.21 -4.70 -15.93
N ALA A 211 -22.47 -4.28 -16.97
CA ALA A 211 -21.03 -4.50 -17.04
C ALA A 211 -20.23 -3.74 -15.96
N LEU A 212 -20.76 -2.62 -15.43
CA LEU A 212 -20.16 -1.92 -14.29
C LEU A 212 -20.41 -2.66 -12.97
N GLU A 213 -21.62 -3.21 -12.78
CA GLU A 213 -21.98 -3.96 -11.58
C GLU A 213 -21.21 -5.29 -11.48
N ASP A 214 -21.07 -6.01 -12.60
CA ASP A 214 -20.29 -7.25 -12.67
C ASP A 214 -18.78 -7.03 -12.49
N GLY A 215 -18.28 -5.83 -12.83
CA GLY A 215 -16.89 -5.42 -12.60
C GLY A 215 -16.60 -4.90 -11.19
N GLY A 216 -17.62 -4.55 -10.40
CA GLY A 216 -17.49 -3.98 -9.04
C GLY A 216 -17.77 -4.95 -7.89
N GLN A 217 -18.28 -6.16 -8.15
CA GLN A 217 -18.67 -7.16 -7.14
C GLN A 217 -17.69 -8.34 -6.96
N ARG A 218 -16.42 -8.23 -7.37
CA ARG A 218 -15.45 -9.32 -7.21
C ARG A 218 -14.19 -8.89 -6.49
#